data_AF-A0A8S4RKF0-F1
#
_entry.id   AF-A0A8S4RKF0-F1
#
_cell.length_a   1.000
_cell.length_b   1.000
_cell.length_c   1.000
_cell.angle_alpha   90.00
_cell.angle_beta   90.00
_cell.angle_gamma   90.00
#
_symmetry.space_group_name_H-M   'P 1'
#
loop_
_entity.id
_entity.type
_entity.pdbx_description
1 polymer ?
#
loop_
_entity_poly.entity_id
_entity_poly.type
_entity_poly.pdbx_seq_one_letter_code
_entity_poly.pdbx_strand_id
1 'polypeptide(L)' 'MFSSLDANPQDKLIERRQLNDGNWMPTACFGTYTEDLNQMHRVRQSVIDAIEAGYRCIDTAFGYLTEDGRRGDG' A
#
# COMPACT_ATOMS: atom_id res chain seq x y z
N MET A 1 -22.85 -2.22 16.16
CA MET A 1 -22.49 -0.81 16.41
C MET A 1 -20.99 -0.79 16.66
N PHE A 2 -20.19 -0.56 15.62
CA PHE A 2 -18.72 -0.50 15.78
C PHE A 2 -18.39 0.82 16.47
N SER A 3 -17.79 0.72 17.65
CA SER A 3 -17.46 1.86 18.51
C SER A 3 -16.29 2.62 17.90
N SER A 4 -16.39 3.95 17.90
CA SER A 4 -15.37 4.91 17.45
C SER A 4 -14.04 4.86 18.22
N LEU A 5 -13.79 3.84 19.04
CA LEU A 5 -12.66 3.72 19.97
C LEU A 5 -11.54 2.80 19.47
N ASP A 6 -11.73 2.10 18.35
CA ASP A 6 -10.73 1.19 17.77
C ASP A 6 -9.92 1.85 16.62
N ALA A 7 -10.19 3.12 16.30
CA ALA A 7 -9.45 3.84 15.28
C ALA A 7 -8.04 4.14 15.79
N ASN A 8 -7.01 3.64 15.10
CA ASN A 8 -5.63 4.04 15.36
C ASN A 8 -5.56 5.57 15.25
N PRO A 9 -5.02 6.31 16.24
CA PRO A 9 -4.91 7.77 16.17
C PRO A 9 -4.24 8.30 14.91
N GLN A 10 -3.42 7.47 14.24
CA GLN A 10 -2.81 7.78 12.95
C GLN A 10 -3.80 7.75 11.76
N ASP A 11 -4.90 7.00 11.84
CA ASP A 11 -5.93 6.97 10.79
C ASP A 11 -6.71 8.29 10.71
N LYS A 12 -6.64 9.14 11.76
CA LYS A 12 -7.38 10.42 11.84
C LYS A 12 -6.81 11.55 10.96
N LEU A 13 -5.68 11.37 10.29
CA LEU A 13 -5.01 12.45 9.52
C LEU A 13 -4.64 12.08 8.08
N ILE A 14 -5.13 10.97 7.54
CA ILE A 14 -4.83 10.60 6.15
C ILE A 14 -5.55 11.57 5.22
N GLU A 15 -4.78 12.48 4.60
CA GLU A 15 -5.28 13.34 3.55
C GLU A 15 -5.77 12.47 2.38
N ARG A 16 -6.99 12.75 1.93
CA ARG A 16 -7.67 12.01 0.88
C ARG A 16 -8.46 12.95 -0.01
N ARG A 17 -8.63 12.57 -1.27
CA ARG A 17 -9.40 13.31 -2.28
C ARG A 17 -10.55 12.46 -2.76
N GLN A 18 -11.70 13.10 -2.97
CA GLN A 18 -12.82 12.46 -3.61
C GLN A 18 -12.61 12.50 -5.13
N LEU A 19 -12.75 11.35 -5.77
CA LEU A 19 -12.72 11.19 -7.21
C LEU A 19 -14.11 11.53 -7.81
N ASN A 20 -14.18 11.65 -9.14
CA ASN A 20 -15.42 12.04 -9.83
C ASN A 20 -16.56 11.02 -9.72
N ASP A 21 -16.26 9.79 -9.33
CA ASP A 21 -17.20 8.69 -9.12
C ASP A 21 -17.69 8.59 -7.66
N GLY A 22 -17.24 9.50 -6.79
CA GLY A 22 -17.61 9.56 -5.39
C GLY A 22 -16.70 8.75 -4.45
N ASN A 23 -15.77 7.94 -4.98
CA ASN A 23 -14.80 7.19 -4.19
C ASN A 23 -13.74 8.12 -3.57
N TRP A 24 -13.19 7.74 -2.41
CA TRP A 24 -12.11 8.47 -1.75
C TRP A 24 -10.78 7.75 -1.92
N MET A 25 -9.75 8.47 -2.32
CA MET A 25 -8.38 7.95 -2.48
C MET A 25 -7.43 8.74 -1.57
N PRO A 26 -6.50 8.08 -0.84
CA PRO A 26 -5.39 8.78 -0.18
C PRO A 26 -4.60 9.64 -1.17
N THR A 27 -4.16 10.83 -0.77
CA THR A 27 -3.37 11.72 -1.65
C THR A 27 -1.97 11.20 -1.95
N ALA A 28 -1.42 10.37 -1.06
CA ALA A 28 -0.12 9.72 -1.20
C ALA A 28 -0.26 8.20 -1.33
N CYS A 29 0.40 7.64 -2.34
CA CYS A 29 0.44 6.21 -2.63
C CYS A 29 1.89 5.72 -2.69
N PHE A 30 2.13 4.48 -2.25
CA PHE A 30 3.44 3.83 -2.30
C PHE A 30 3.54 2.93 -3.54
N GLY A 31 4.47 3.24 -4.45
CA GLY A 31 4.71 2.46 -5.67
C GLY A 31 5.62 1.25 -5.45
N THR A 32 5.31 0.15 -6.13
CA THR A 32 5.98 -1.16 -5.93
C THR A 32 6.91 -1.59 -7.07
N TYR A 33 7.22 -0.72 -8.02
CA TYR A 33 8.15 -1.01 -9.11
C TYR A 33 9.58 -1.26 -8.58
N THR A 34 10.26 -2.25 -9.17
CA THR A 34 11.69 -2.52 -8.95
C THR A 34 12.33 -2.99 -10.25
N GLU A 35 13.61 -2.66 -10.46
CA GLU A 35 14.38 -3.15 -11.60
C GLU A 35 14.86 -4.60 -11.40
N ASP A 36 15.01 -5.05 -10.15
CA ASP A 36 15.50 -6.40 -9.82
C ASP A 36 14.38 -7.31 -9.34
N LEU A 37 13.88 -8.15 -10.26
CA LEU A 37 12.83 -9.12 -9.99
C LEU A 37 13.29 -10.31 -9.12
N ASN A 38 14.59 -10.45 -8.85
CA ASN A 38 15.09 -11.47 -7.93
C ASN A 38 14.94 -11.07 -6.46
N GLN A 39 14.57 -9.81 -6.19
CA GLN A 39 14.44 -9.25 -4.84
C GLN A 39 12.98 -9.10 -4.41
N MET A 40 12.10 -10.04 -4.77
CA MET A 40 10.67 -9.98 -4.39
C MET A 40 10.46 -9.91 -2.88
N HIS A 41 11.32 -10.57 -2.08
CA HIS A 41 11.29 -10.44 -0.63
C HIS A 41 11.44 -9.00 -0.14
N ARG A 42 12.19 -8.16 -0.87
CA ARG A 42 12.34 -6.73 -0.54
C ARG A 42 11.12 -5.91 -0.95
N VAL A 43 10.46 -6.27 -2.05
CA VAL A 43 9.19 -5.64 -2.42
C VAL A 43 8.13 -5.93 -1.36
N ARG A 44 8.06 -7.18 -0.88
CA ARG A 44 7.19 -7.53 0.24
C ARG A 44 7.52 -6.72 1.49
N GLN A 45 8.79 -6.64 1.87
CA GLN A 45 9.20 -5.89 3.05
C GLN A 45 8.91 -4.40 2.90
N SER A 46 9.16 -3.80 1.74
CA SER A 46 8.91 -2.37 1.52
C SER A 46 7.42 -2.00 1.58
N VAL A 47 6.52 -2.90 1.16
CA VAL A 47 5.08 -2.74 1.34
C VAL A 47 4.70 -2.80 2.83
N ILE A 48 5.30 -3.72 3.60
CA ILE A 48 5.09 -3.79 5.06
C ILE A 48 5.56 -2.49 5.71
N ASP A 49 6.77 -2.04 5.40
CA ASP A 49 7.35 -0.81 5.93
C ASP A 49 6.48 0.41 5.57
N ALA A 50 5.93 0.47 4.36
CA ALA A 50 5.02 1.54 3.94
C ALA A 50 3.73 1.55 4.77
N ILE A 51 3.14 0.37 5.03
CA ILE A 51 1.94 0.26 5.87
C ILE A 51 2.22 0.70 7.31
N GLU A 52 3.36 0.29 7.86
CA GLU A 52 3.83 0.69 9.21
C GLU A 52 4.12 2.19 9.30
N ALA A 53 4.64 2.79 8.22
CA ALA A 53 4.86 4.23 8.10
C ALA A 53 3.57 5.04 7.91
N GLY A 54 2.41 4.38 7.70
CA GLY A 54 1.10 5.01 7.61
C GLY A 54 0.50 5.12 6.21
N TYR A 55 1.16 4.59 5.17
CA TYR A 55 0.54 4.53 3.84
C TYR A 55 -0.70 3.62 3.87
N ARG A 56 -1.74 4.03 3.11
CA ARG A 56 -2.98 3.27 2.90
C ARG A 56 -3.36 3.14 1.43
N CYS A 57 -2.50 3.58 0.53
CA CYS A 57 -2.62 3.37 -0.91
C CYS A 57 -1.33 2.73 -1.42
N ILE A 58 -1.44 1.56 -2.05
CA ILE A 58 -0.33 0.83 -2.66
C ILE A 58 -0.58 0.78 -4.16
N ASP A 59 0.40 1.25 -4.93
CA ASP A 59 0.37 1.27 -6.39
C ASP A 59 1.24 0.15 -6.97
N THR A 60 0.63 -0.67 -7.81
CA THR A 60 1.27 -1.79 -8.50
C THR A 60 0.68 -1.92 -9.90
N ALA A 61 1.30 -2.75 -10.73
CA ALA A 61 0.80 -3.08 -12.05
C ALA A 61 1.25 -4.48 -12.45
N PHE A 62 0.43 -5.17 -13.25
CA PHE A 62 0.78 -6.44 -13.87
C PHE A 62 2.15 -6.40 -14.58
N GLY A 63 2.46 -5.29 -15.25
CA GLY A 63 3.74 -5.09 -15.94
C GLY A 63 4.97 -5.00 -15.02
N TYR A 64 4.79 -4.78 -13.72
CA TYR A 64 5.89 -4.75 -12.75
C TYR A 64 6.29 -6.15 -12.30
N LEU A 65 5.41 -7.16 -12.49
CA LEU A 65 5.63 -8.55 -12.06
C LEU A 65 5.87 -8.72 -10.55
N THR A 66 5.43 -7.74 -9.75
CA THR A 66 5.63 -7.67 -8.30
C THR A 66 4.38 -7.96 -7.46
N GLU A 67 3.23 -8.24 -8.08
CA GLU A 67 1.93 -8.36 -7.41
C GLU A 67 1.89 -9.44 -6.30
N ASP A 68 2.60 -10.56 -6.46
CA ASP A 68 2.65 -11.63 -5.44
C ASP A 68 3.61 -11.29 -4.28
N GLY A 69 4.60 -10.42 -4.53
CA GLY A 69 5.69 -10.15 -3.57
C GLY A 69 6.52 -11.40 -3.19
N ARG A 70 6.29 -12.52 -3.88
CA ARG A 70 6.94 -13.81 -3.71
C ARG A 70 7.31 -14.34 -5.08
N ARG A 71 8.60 -14.43 -5.38
CA ARG A 71 9.11 -15.35 -6.40
C ARG A 71 10.38 -15.96 -5.85
N GLY A 72 10.40 -17.28 -5.69
CA GLY A 72 11.55 -18.05 -5.24
C GLY A 72 11.34 -18.93 -3.99
N ASP A 73 10.15 -18.97 -3.38
CA ASP A 73 9.79 -19.96 -2.37
C ASP A 73 9.09 -21.17 -3.02
N GLY A 74 9.92 -22.05 -3.60
CA GLY A 74 9.56 -23.46 -3.77
C GLY A 74 9.54 -24.18 -2.42
#